data_AF-A0A935DUE4-F1
#
_entry.id   AF-A0A935DUE4-F1
#
_cell.length_a   1.000
_cell.length_b   1.000
_cell.length_c   1.000
_cell.angle_alpha   90.00
_cell.angle_beta   90.00
_cell.angle_gamma   90.00
#
_symmetry.space_group_name_H-M   'P 1'
#
loop_
_entity.id
_entity.type
_entity.pdbx_description
1 polymer ?
#
loop_
_entity_poly.entity_id
_entity_poly.type
_entity_poly.pdbx_seq_one_letter_code
_entity_poly.pdbx_strand_id
1 'polypeptide(L)'
;MAESATDRLTVENQPTSEGAYRLKGELHHSKDQACGFELTENFERFNQANDIYTRGQWDARIRSDKVINWFKGMFRPGLGARKAEGYSVRDFALRNAGWMGANLTIQRSLKQGRVDAFLDYILPYSDPNPEKIEIESPEVMSEEMKALAGCSERMPSASPIPTCDGITLKVFRPRRWPRNRTGFLTVCRTSS
;
A
#
# COMPACT_ATOMS: atom_id res chain seq x y z
N MET A 1 -11.08 -6.86 23.62
CA MET A 1 -10.82 -8.31 23.66
C MET A 1 -10.03 -8.65 22.42
N ALA A 2 -8.85 -9.26 22.56
CA ALA A 2 -8.03 -9.63 21.41
C ALA A 2 -8.76 -10.72 20.62
N GLU A 3 -9.45 -10.32 19.55
CA GLU A 3 -9.88 -11.22 18.50
C GLU A 3 -8.67 -12.07 18.11
N SER A 4 -8.79 -13.39 18.26
CA SER A 4 -7.65 -14.30 18.14
C SER A 4 -6.90 -13.99 16.86
N ALA A 5 -5.59 -13.76 16.96
CA ALA A 5 -4.71 -13.71 15.81
C ALA A 5 -5.10 -14.88 14.90
N THR A 6 -5.67 -14.56 13.75
CA THR A 6 -6.19 -15.51 12.78
C THR A 6 -5.13 -16.58 12.60
N ASP A 7 -5.46 -17.86 12.84
CA ASP A 7 -4.49 -18.98 12.89
C ASP A 7 -3.52 -18.87 11.72
N ARG A 8 -2.33 -18.34 11.99
CA ARG A 8 -1.40 -17.95 10.94
C ARG A 8 -0.93 -19.21 10.25
N LEU A 9 -0.92 -19.19 8.92
CA LEU A 9 -0.41 -20.31 8.16
C LEU A 9 1.09 -20.46 8.38
N THR A 10 1.50 -21.66 8.80
CA THR A 10 2.90 -22.04 8.97
C THR A 10 3.16 -23.36 8.25
N VAL A 11 4.40 -23.84 8.28
CA VAL A 11 4.75 -25.15 7.72
C VAL A 11 3.98 -26.28 8.43
N GLU A 12 3.72 -26.10 9.73
CA GLU A 12 3.01 -27.01 10.61
C GLU A 12 1.49 -26.79 10.59
N ASN A 13 1.05 -25.58 10.22
CA ASN A 13 -0.36 -25.19 10.12
C ASN A 13 -0.69 -24.77 8.68
N GLN A 14 -0.69 -25.75 7.77
CA GLN A 14 -1.01 -25.53 6.36
C GLN A 14 -2.53 -25.48 6.16
N PRO A 15 -3.04 -24.68 5.21
CA PRO A 15 -4.46 -24.64 4.93
C PRO A 15 -4.92 -26.02 4.42
N THR A 16 -5.98 -26.58 5.01
CA THR A 16 -6.52 -27.90 4.69
C THR A 16 -7.28 -27.95 3.35
N SER A 17 -7.63 -26.78 2.80
CA SER A 17 -8.29 -26.60 1.51
C SER A 17 -7.91 -25.25 0.90
N GLU A 18 -8.35 -24.97 -0.32
CA GLU A 18 -8.18 -23.68 -1.01
C GLU A 18 -9.00 -22.53 -0.37
N GLY A 19 -9.08 -22.51 0.95
CA GLY A 19 -9.56 -21.39 1.76
C GLY A 19 -11.06 -21.39 1.97
N ALA A 20 -11.49 -20.67 3.01
CA ALA A 20 -12.88 -20.53 3.40
C ALA A 20 -13.78 -19.90 2.32
N TYR A 21 -13.18 -19.31 1.28
CA TYR A 21 -13.90 -18.56 0.25
C TYR A 21 -14.39 -19.42 -0.92
N ARG A 22 -13.91 -20.66 -1.08
CA ARG A 22 -14.31 -21.55 -2.20
C ARG A 22 -15.83 -21.76 -2.28
N LEU A 23 -16.50 -21.82 -1.12
CA LEU A 23 -17.94 -22.03 -1.00
C LEU A 23 -18.71 -20.75 -0.63
N LYS A 24 -18.06 -19.59 -0.62
CA LYS A 24 -18.68 -18.36 -0.12
C LYS A 24 -19.44 -17.64 -1.24
N GLY A 25 -20.78 -17.74 -1.18
CA GLY A 25 -21.70 -17.07 -2.10
C GLY A 25 -21.71 -17.68 -3.51
N GLU A 26 -22.47 -17.06 -4.40
CA GLU A 26 -22.55 -17.48 -5.80
C GLU A 26 -21.24 -17.16 -6.52
N LEU A 27 -20.78 -18.07 -7.38
CA LEU A 27 -19.55 -17.88 -8.16
C LEU A 27 -19.73 -16.80 -9.23
N HIS A 28 -20.90 -16.81 -9.88
CA HIS A 28 -21.30 -15.85 -10.90
C HIS A 28 -22.19 -14.78 -10.27
N HIS A 29 -21.91 -13.52 -10.58
CA HIS A 29 -22.77 -12.39 -10.27
C HIS A 29 -23.37 -11.85 -11.56
N SER A 30 -24.60 -11.33 -11.48
CA SER A 30 -25.31 -10.69 -12.60
C SER A 30 -24.57 -9.51 -13.26
N LYS A 31 -23.47 -9.05 -12.65
CA LYS A 31 -22.66 -7.92 -13.11
C LYS A 31 -21.37 -8.37 -13.79
N ASP A 32 -21.00 -9.66 -13.74
CA ASP A 32 -19.75 -10.14 -14.32
C ASP A 32 -19.65 -9.82 -15.81
N GLN A 33 -20.74 -10.05 -16.54
CA GLN A 33 -20.85 -9.68 -17.96
C GLN A 33 -20.75 -8.17 -18.18
N ALA A 34 -21.40 -7.37 -17.34
CA ALA A 34 -21.34 -5.90 -17.41
C ALA A 34 -19.92 -5.37 -17.13
N CYS A 35 -19.14 -6.10 -16.32
CA CYS A 35 -17.73 -5.81 -16.05
C CYS A 35 -16.77 -6.37 -17.11
N GLY A 36 -17.27 -7.11 -18.11
CA GLY A 36 -16.45 -7.72 -19.16
C GLY A 36 -15.68 -8.97 -18.70
N PHE A 37 -16.09 -9.60 -17.60
CA PHE A 37 -15.50 -10.86 -17.15
C PHE A 37 -16.23 -12.06 -17.78
N GLU A 38 -15.47 -12.92 -18.45
CA GLU A 38 -15.93 -14.22 -18.94
C GLU A 38 -15.49 -15.32 -17.96
N LEU A 39 -16.38 -15.72 -17.08
CA LEU A 39 -16.11 -16.79 -16.11
C LEU A 39 -16.44 -18.15 -16.72
N THR A 40 -15.45 -19.04 -16.77
CA THR A 40 -15.63 -20.43 -17.24
C THR A 40 -16.27 -21.31 -16.17
N GLU A 41 -16.82 -22.46 -16.57
CA GLU A 41 -17.40 -23.47 -15.64
C GLU A 41 -16.38 -23.98 -14.59
N ASN A 42 -15.09 -23.93 -14.92
CA ASN A 42 -14.01 -24.36 -14.03
C ASN A 42 -13.43 -23.23 -13.18
N PHE A 43 -14.01 -22.03 -13.22
CA PHE A 43 -13.51 -20.92 -12.43
C PHE A 43 -13.69 -21.21 -10.93
N GLU A 44 -12.68 -20.88 -10.14
CA GLU A 44 -12.72 -21.00 -8.69
C GLU A 44 -12.18 -19.73 -8.04
N ARG A 45 -12.72 -19.39 -6.87
CA ARG A 45 -12.28 -18.22 -6.11
C ARG A 45 -10.85 -18.44 -5.63
N PHE A 46 -10.01 -17.44 -5.85
CA PHE A 46 -8.61 -17.51 -5.44
C PHE A 46 -8.46 -17.36 -3.91
N ASN A 47 -7.76 -18.31 -3.29
CA ASN A 47 -7.33 -18.18 -1.90
C ASN A 47 -6.07 -17.30 -1.83
N GLN A 48 -6.13 -16.19 -1.12
CA GLN A 48 -4.95 -15.34 -0.90
C GLN A 48 -3.81 -16.08 -0.18
N ALA A 49 -4.10 -17.15 0.58
CA ALA A 49 -3.07 -18.03 1.12
C ALA A 49 -2.20 -18.68 0.04
N ASN A 50 -2.76 -18.88 -1.16
CA ASN A 50 -2.11 -19.48 -2.31
C ASN A 50 -1.35 -18.46 -3.17
N ASP A 51 -1.37 -17.17 -2.82
CA ASP A 51 -0.48 -16.19 -3.43
C ASP A 51 0.99 -16.56 -3.18
N ILE A 52 1.87 -16.26 -4.13
CA ILE A 52 3.27 -16.66 -4.07
C ILE A 52 4.00 -16.06 -2.87
N TYR A 53 3.62 -14.85 -2.44
CA TYR A 53 4.23 -14.18 -1.29
C TYR A 53 3.79 -14.83 0.03
N THR A 54 2.53 -15.28 0.09
CA THR A 54 2.00 -16.00 1.26
C THR A 54 2.51 -17.44 1.31
N ARG A 55 2.50 -18.16 0.19
CA ARG A 55 2.99 -19.55 0.09
C ARG A 55 4.46 -19.68 0.43
N GLY A 56 5.29 -18.68 0.09
CA GLY A 56 6.69 -18.66 0.51
C GLY A 56 6.90 -18.71 2.03
N GLN A 57 5.86 -18.43 2.83
CA GLN A 57 5.89 -18.50 4.29
C GLN A 57 5.48 -19.87 4.85
N TRP A 58 4.52 -20.57 4.24
CA TRP A 58 3.92 -21.78 4.83
C TRP A 58 4.08 -23.05 3.97
N ASP A 59 4.14 -22.94 2.64
CA ASP A 59 4.19 -24.09 1.74
C ASP A 59 5.60 -24.68 1.73
N ALA A 60 5.79 -25.86 2.33
CA ALA A 60 7.07 -26.53 2.43
C ALA A 60 7.75 -26.80 1.07
N ARG A 61 6.99 -26.85 -0.02
CA ARG A 61 7.52 -27.07 -1.38
C ARG A 61 8.20 -25.84 -1.96
N ILE A 62 7.80 -24.64 -1.50
CA ILE A 62 8.29 -23.35 -2.00
C ILE A 62 9.22 -22.70 -0.98
N ARG A 63 8.90 -22.86 0.31
CA ARG A 63 9.67 -22.27 1.40
C ARG A 63 11.08 -22.83 1.41
N SER A 64 12.05 -21.93 1.25
CA SER A 64 13.48 -22.22 1.33
C SER A 64 14.22 -21.06 1.97
N ASP A 65 15.47 -21.28 2.39
CA ASP A 65 16.30 -20.22 2.94
C ASP A 65 16.45 -19.03 1.99
N LYS A 66 16.50 -19.28 0.67
CA LYS A 66 16.56 -18.22 -0.34
C LYS A 66 15.30 -17.36 -0.33
N VAL A 67 14.12 -17.98 -0.29
CA VAL A 67 12.83 -17.29 -0.23
C VAL A 67 12.72 -16.48 1.07
N ILE A 68 13.06 -17.08 2.20
CA ILE A 68 13.01 -16.38 3.50
C ILE A 68 14.02 -15.23 3.56
N ASN A 69 15.21 -15.38 2.98
CA ASN A 69 16.19 -14.31 2.89
C ASN A 69 15.75 -13.17 1.98
N TRP A 70 14.99 -13.46 0.91
CA TRP A 70 14.38 -12.42 0.08
C TRP A 70 13.39 -11.56 0.88
N PHE A 71 12.49 -12.18 1.65
CA PHE A 71 11.55 -11.44 2.53
C PHE A 71 12.29 -10.64 3.61
N LYS A 72 13.32 -11.23 4.23
CA LYS A 72 14.18 -10.50 5.18
C LYS A 72 14.86 -9.30 4.51
N GLY A 73 15.27 -9.43 3.24
CA GLY A 73 15.86 -8.38 2.42
C GLY A 73 14.95 -7.18 2.16
N MET A 74 13.63 -7.41 2.07
CA MET A 74 12.66 -6.34 1.83
C MET A 74 12.51 -5.36 3.00
N PHE A 75 12.58 -5.88 4.24
CA PHE A 75 12.16 -5.13 5.44
C PHE A 75 13.26 -4.89 6.46
N ARG A 76 14.42 -5.57 6.39
CA ARG A 76 15.50 -5.39 7.37
C ARG A 76 16.33 -4.14 7.04
N PRO A 77 16.34 -3.13 7.93
CA PRO A 77 17.31 -2.04 7.85
C PRO A 77 18.74 -2.61 7.97
N GLY A 78 19.68 -2.12 7.17
CA GLY A 78 21.09 -2.49 7.29
C GLY A 78 21.55 -3.68 6.43
N LEU A 79 20.66 -4.37 5.71
CA LEU A 79 21.09 -5.19 4.57
C LEU A 79 21.50 -4.23 3.45
N GLY A 80 22.81 -3.97 3.36
CA GLY A 80 23.37 -3.03 2.39
C GLY A 80 22.93 -3.34 0.96
N ALA A 81 22.84 -2.29 0.13
CA ALA A 81 22.58 -2.45 -1.29
C ALA A 81 23.55 -3.48 -1.88
N ARG A 82 23.01 -4.47 -2.61
CA ARG A 82 23.86 -5.38 -3.39
C ARG A 82 24.72 -4.53 -4.32
N LYS A 83 26.04 -4.73 -4.31
CA LYS A 83 26.92 -4.13 -5.31
C LYS A 83 26.55 -4.73 -6.66
N ALA A 84 25.76 -3.99 -7.41
CA ALA A 84 25.39 -4.27 -8.78
C ALA A 84 25.81 -3.06 -9.61
N GLU A 85 26.32 -3.32 -10.82
CA GLU A 85 26.69 -2.24 -11.73
C GLU A 85 25.46 -1.37 -12.03
N GLY A 86 25.62 -0.04 -11.92
CA GLY A 86 24.52 0.92 -12.09
C GLY A 86 23.58 1.08 -10.88
N TYR A 87 23.81 0.38 -9.75
CA TYR A 87 23.00 0.54 -8.54
C TYR A 87 23.80 1.20 -7.42
N SER A 88 23.51 2.46 -7.14
CA SER A 88 24.17 3.24 -6.10
C SER A 88 23.37 3.29 -4.78
N VAL A 89 24.00 3.80 -3.73
CA VAL A 89 23.34 4.05 -2.44
C VAL A 89 22.18 5.06 -2.60
N ARG A 90 22.27 5.99 -3.56
CA ARG A 90 21.19 6.96 -3.81
C ARG A 90 19.94 6.28 -4.36
N ASP A 91 20.11 5.29 -5.24
CA ASP A 91 19.01 4.52 -5.82
C ASP A 91 18.33 3.66 -4.75
N PHE A 92 19.13 3.03 -3.89
CA PHE A 92 18.61 2.29 -2.74
C PHE A 92 17.86 3.19 -1.75
N ALA A 93 18.39 4.39 -1.48
CA ALA A 93 17.73 5.37 -0.62
C ALA A 93 16.40 5.86 -1.20
N LEU A 94 16.36 6.16 -2.51
CA LEU A 94 15.13 6.58 -3.20
C LEU A 94 14.07 5.48 -3.16
N ARG A 95 14.47 4.23 -3.44
CA ARG A 95 13.57 3.07 -3.29
C ARG A 95 13.03 3.00 -1.87
N ASN A 96 13.88 3.03 -0.85
CA ASN A 96 13.43 2.89 0.53
C ASN A 96 12.54 4.06 0.99
N ALA A 97 12.81 5.28 0.52
CA ALA A 97 11.99 6.45 0.81
C ALA A 97 10.55 6.27 0.31
N GLY A 98 10.37 5.72 -0.90
CA GLY A 98 9.03 5.42 -1.45
C GLY A 98 8.26 4.38 -0.64
N TRP A 99 8.96 3.48 0.05
CA TRP A 99 8.37 2.43 0.89
C TRP A 99 8.14 2.85 2.35
N MET A 100 8.48 4.08 2.74
CA MET A 100 8.44 4.51 4.15
C MET A 100 7.06 4.33 4.79
N GLY A 101 5.99 4.78 4.13
CA GLY A 101 4.62 4.66 4.66
C GLY A 101 4.17 3.21 4.87
N ALA A 102 4.39 2.36 3.86
CA ALA A 102 4.10 0.94 3.96
C ALA A 102 4.91 0.25 5.06
N ASN A 103 6.20 0.58 5.18
CA ASN A 103 7.07 0.03 6.22
C ASN A 103 6.61 0.43 7.63
N LEU A 104 6.15 1.68 7.84
CA LEU A 104 5.60 2.11 9.13
C LEU A 104 4.34 1.31 9.49
N THR A 105 3.43 1.12 8.53
CA THR A 105 2.21 0.33 8.74
C THR A 105 2.53 -1.13 9.06
N ILE A 106 3.50 -1.74 8.37
CA ILE A 106 3.91 -3.13 8.64
C ILE A 106 4.61 -3.25 10.00
N GLN A 107 5.57 -2.37 10.29
CA GLN A 107 6.44 -2.49 11.47
C GLN A 107 5.67 -2.33 12.78
N ARG A 108 4.56 -1.59 12.80
CA ARG A 108 3.78 -1.33 14.03
C ARG A 108 3.27 -2.61 14.70
N SER A 109 2.91 -3.61 13.90
CA SER A 109 2.29 -4.87 14.35
C SER A 109 3.23 -6.07 14.19
N LEU A 110 4.46 -5.84 13.74
CA LEU A 110 5.41 -6.90 13.41
C LEU A 110 5.85 -7.71 14.63
N LYS A 111 5.94 -7.06 15.80
CA LYS A 111 6.26 -7.73 17.08
C LYS A 111 5.15 -8.70 17.52
N GLN A 112 3.92 -8.44 17.12
CA GLN A 112 2.75 -9.30 17.34
C GLN A 112 2.63 -10.36 16.23
N GLY A 113 3.62 -10.45 15.33
CA GLY A 113 3.64 -11.42 14.24
C GLY A 113 2.70 -11.08 13.08
N ARG A 114 2.15 -9.85 13.02
CA ARG A 114 1.29 -9.39 11.93
C ARG A 114 2.06 -8.59 10.89
N VAL A 115 1.60 -8.64 9.64
CA VAL A 115 2.12 -7.86 8.50
C VAL A 115 0.95 -7.10 7.88
N ASP A 116 0.50 -6.08 8.58
CA ASP A 116 -0.65 -5.26 8.21
C ASP A 116 -0.47 -4.62 6.81
N ALA A 117 -1.55 -4.59 6.02
CA ALA A 117 -1.61 -4.17 4.61
C ALA A 117 -1.02 -5.16 3.60
N PHE A 118 -0.29 -6.19 4.03
CA PHE A 118 0.31 -7.18 3.13
C PHE A 118 -0.29 -8.58 3.30
N LEU A 119 -0.09 -9.19 4.47
CA LEU A 119 -0.66 -10.51 4.79
C LEU A 119 -1.90 -10.38 5.68
N ASP A 120 -2.05 -9.25 6.38
CA ASP A 120 -3.13 -9.01 7.33
C ASP A 120 -3.89 -7.73 6.98
N TYR A 121 -5.16 -7.65 7.38
CA TYR A 121 -5.93 -6.41 7.33
C TYR A 121 -5.25 -5.31 8.15
N ILE A 122 -5.36 -4.07 7.67
CA ILE A 122 -4.83 -2.90 8.37
C ILE A 122 -5.67 -2.67 9.62
N LEU A 123 -5.08 -2.92 10.79
CA LEU A 123 -5.66 -2.47 12.05
C LEU A 123 -5.81 -0.94 12.05
N PRO A 124 -6.98 -0.40 12.37
CA PRO A 124 -7.12 1.04 12.54
C PRO A 124 -6.22 1.50 13.69
N TYR A 125 -5.53 2.64 13.50
CA TYR A 125 -4.70 3.23 14.55
C TYR A 125 -5.55 4.02 15.56
N SER A 126 -6.60 4.67 15.06
CA SER A 126 -7.57 5.42 15.84
C SER A 126 -8.93 4.80 15.62
N ASP A 127 -9.77 4.83 16.66
CA ASP A 127 -11.15 4.42 16.52
C ASP A 127 -11.86 5.30 15.48
N PRO A 128 -12.75 4.71 14.65
CA PRO A 128 -13.58 5.51 13.77
C PRO A 128 -14.46 6.44 14.60
N ASN A 129 -14.90 7.56 13.99
CA ASN A 129 -15.85 8.46 14.64
C ASN A 129 -17.10 7.66 15.07
N PRO A 130 -17.55 7.74 16.34
CA PRO A 130 -18.74 7.03 16.80
C PRO A 130 -20.02 7.52 16.11
N GLU A 131 -20.03 8.74 15.58
CA GLU A 131 -21.14 9.28 14.82
C GLU A 131 -21.30 8.52 13.49
N LYS A 132 -22.48 7.93 13.31
CA LYS A 132 -22.86 7.26 12.08
C LYS A 132 -23.77 8.19 11.29
N ILE A 133 -23.42 8.39 10.03
CA ILE A 133 -24.24 9.13 9.09
C ILE A 133 -25.17 8.13 8.40
N GLU A 134 -26.46 8.45 8.34
CA GLU A 134 -27.42 7.67 7.58
C GLU A 134 -27.22 7.95 6.08
N ILE A 135 -27.15 6.89 5.28
CA ILE A 135 -26.98 7.00 3.83
C ILE A 135 -28.37 6.91 3.21
N GLU A 136 -28.90 8.05 2.77
CA GLU A 136 -30.23 8.14 2.18
C GLU A 136 -30.28 7.55 0.76
N SER A 137 -29.20 7.71 -0.02
CA SER A 137 -29.11 7.22 -1.40
C SER A 137 -27.68 6.78 -1.76
N PRO A 138 -27.49 5.56 -2.30
CA PRO A 138 -26.21 5.10 -2.82
C PRO A 138 -25.65 5.98 -3.95
N GLU A 139 -26.51 6.58 -4.76
CA GLU A 139 -26.13 7.44 -5.89
C GLU A 139 -25.47 8.72 -5.38
N VAL A 140 -26.13 9.43 -4.46
CA VAL A 140 -25.61 10.66 -3.85
C VAL A 140 -24.30 10.37 -3.10
N MET A 141 -24.26 9.32 -2.29
CA MET A 141 -23.04 8.95 -1.57
C MET A 141 -21.89 8.57 -2.50
N SER A 142 -22.18 7.92 -3.64
CA SER A 142 -21.16 7.59 -4.64
C SER A 142 -20.56 8.85 -5.29
N GLU A 143 -21.36 9.88 -5.55
CA GLU A 143 -20.88 11.15 -6.07
C GLU A 143 -19.99 11.88 -5.06
N GLU A 144 -20.40 11.93 -3.80
CA GLU A 144 -19.60 12.51 -2.72
C GLU A 144 -18.26 11.78 -2.56
N MET A 145 -18.26 10.44 -2.54
CA MET A 145 -17.02 9.69 -2.41
C MET A 145 -16.07 9.88 -3.60
N LYS A 146 -16.62 9.97 -4.83
CA LYS A 146 -15.81 10.30 -6.02
C LYS A 146 -15.27 11.72 -5.95
N ALA A 147 -16.04 12.68 -5.45
CA ALA A 147 -15.59 14.05 -5.25
C ALA A 147 -14.45 14.13 -4.24
N LEU A 148 -14.55 13.43 -3.11
CA LEU A 148 -13.50 13.35 -2.09
C LEU A 148 -12.23 12.66 -2.62
N ALA A 149 -12.38 11.52 -3.29
CA ALA A 149 -11.26 10.81 -3.91
C ALA A 149 -10.55 11.71 -4.94
N GLY A 150 -11.32 12.42 -5.77
CA GLY A 150 -10.81 13.39 -6.74
C GLY A 150 -10.26 14.67 -6.12
N CYS A 151 -10.64 15.03 -4.89
CA CYS A 151 -10.12 16.19 -4.16
C CYS A 151 -8.69 15.91 -3.64
N SER A 152 -8.36 14.64 -3.36
CA SER A 152 -6.98 14.20 -3.12
C SER A 152 -6.08 14.47 -4.35
N GLU A 153 -6.60 14.27 -5.55
CA GLU A 153 -5.88 14.54 -6.81
C GLU A 153 -5.88 16.03 -7.19
N ARG A 154 -6.95 16.75 -6.81
CA ARG A 154 -7.15 18.18 -7.01
C ARG A 154 -6.94 18.98 -5.73
N MET A 155 -5.92 18.65 -4.95
CA MET A 155 -5.47 19.62 -3.94
C MET A 155 -5.12 20.91 -4.69
N PRO A 156 -5.80 22.04 -4.41
CA PRO A 156 -5.40 23.31 -4.97
C PRO A 156 -3.95 23.55 -4.56
N SER A 157 -3.13 23.94 -5.53
CA SER A 157 -1.74 24.29 -5.27
C SER A 157 -1.70 25.34 -4.16
N ALA A 158 -1.26 24.94 -2.97
CA ALA A 158 -0.94 25.79 -1.84
C ALA A 158 -1.97 26.91 -1.56
N SER A 159 -2.93 26.64 -0.69
CA SER A 159 -3.41 27.73 0.18
C SER A 159 -2.18 28.35 0.86
N PRO A 160 -2.08 29.70 0.94
CA PRO A 160 -0.90 30.35 1.48
C PRO A 160 -0.69 29.89 2.93
N ILE A 161 0.49 29.35 3.20
CA ILE A 161 0.97 29.08 4.56
C ILE A 161 0.97 30.44 5.27
N PRO A 162 0.35 30.59 6.46
CA PRO A 162 0.46 31.82 7.21
C PRO A 162 1.94 32.05 7.54
N THR A 163 2.51 33.12 7.00
CA THR A 163 3.90 33.51 7.24
C THR A 163 4.04 34.04 8.65
N CYS A 164 4.77 33.34 9.51
CA CYS A 164 5.44 33.97 10.63
C CYS A 164 6.65 34.75 10.07
N ASP A 165 6.62 36.07 10.25
CA ASP A 165 7.72 37.03 10.14
C ASP A 165 8.82 36.76 9.10
N GLY A 166 8.63 37.35 7.92
CA GLY A 166 9.74 37.93 7.16
C GLY A 166 10.50 37.06 6.16
N ILE A 167 10.10 35.81 5.90
CA ILE A 167 10.74 34.98 4.86
C ILE A 167 9.70 34.51 3.82
N THR A 168 9.74 35.12 2.62
CA THR A 168 8.94 34.69 1.48
C THR A 168 9.67 33.60 0.69
N LEU A 169 9.27 32.34 0.84
CA LEU A 169 9.67 31.26 -0.07
C LEU A 169 8.73 31.23 -1.28
N LYS A 170 9.13 31.84 -2.39
CA LYS A 170 8.45 31.67 -3.68
C LYS A 170 8.85 30.34 -4.30
N VAL A 171 7.97 29.35 -4.22
CA VAL A 171 8.09 28.13 -5.04
C VAL A 171 7.58 28.45 -6.44
N PHE A 172 8.49 28.70 -7.38
CA PHE A 172 8.14 28.87 -8.78
C PHE A 172 7.84 27.50 -9.39
N ARG A 173 6.57 27.22 -9.73
CA ARG A 173 6.23 26.09 -10.62
C ARG A 173 6.34 26.59 -12.06
N PRO A 174 7.33 26.16 -12.87
CA PRO A 174 7.31 26.44 -14.29
C PRO A 174 6.14 25.68 -14.94
N ARG A 175 5.29 26.39 -15.69
CA ARG A 175 4.10 25.85 -16.36
C ARG A 175 4.39 24.91 -17.55
N ARG A 176 5.66 24.62 -17.85
CA ARG A 176 6.08 23.60 -18.82
C ARG A 176 7.58 23.32 -18.61
N TRP A 177 7.94 22.05 -18.46
CA TRP A 177 9.33 21.61 -18.45
C TRP A 177 9.79 21.39 -19.90
N PRO A 178 10.74 22.16 -20.45
CA PRO A 178 11.36 21.80 -21.73
C PRO A 178 12.27 20.59 -21.50
N ARG A 179 12.19 19.57 -22.36
CA ARG A 179 12.82 18.25 -22.15
C ARG A 179 14.34 18.23 -21.99
N ASN A 180 15.08 19.32 -22.26
CA ASN A 180 16.54 19.32 -22.24
C ASN A 180 17.11 20.56 -21.57
N ARG A 181 17.33 20.51 -20.25
CA ARG A 181 18.43 21.18 -19.52
C ARG A 181 18.38 20.84 -18.02
N THR A 182 19.55 20.51 -17.47
CA THR A 182 19.85 20.28 -16.05
C THR A 182 19.55 21.54 -15.24
N GLY A 183 18.64 21.47 -14.25
CA GLY A 183 18.23 22.61 -13.43
C GLY A 183 19.12 22.77 -12.18
N PHE A 184 19.68 23.96 -11.99
CA PHE A 184 20.26 24.41 -10.73
C PHE A 184 19.19 25.13 -9.89
N LEU A 185 19.24 24.94 -8.57
CA LEU A 185 18.43 25.68 -7.61
C LEU A 185 19.22 26.94 -7.18
N THR A 186 18.72 28.14 -7.49
CA THR A 186 19.31 29.39 -6.98
C THR A 186 18.45 29.93 -5.85
N VAL A 187 19.04 30.03 -4.65
CA VAL A 187 18.43 30.70 -3.49
C VAL A 187 18.94 32.14 -3.48
N CYS A 188 18.09 33.10 -3.79
CA CYS A 188 18.40 34.52 -3.58
C CYS A 188 17.89 34.95 -2.20
N ARG A 189 18.78 35.50 -1.37
CA ARG A 189 18.46 36.16 -0.11
C ARG A 189 18.30 37.65 -0.40
N THR A 190 17.08 38.19 -0.29
CA THR A 190 16.88 39.64 -0.32
C THR A 190 17.03 40.16 1.12
N SER A 191 18.08 40.93 1.37
CA SER A 191 18.14 41.81 2.54
C SER A 191 17.21 43.01 2.29
N SER A 192 16.50 43.37 3.36
CA SER A 192 15.53 44.47 3.52
C SER A 192 15.77 45.72 2.70
#